data_AF-A0A2D6ZB82-F1
#
_entry.id   AF-A0A2D6ZB82-F1
#
_cell.length_a   1.000
_cell.length_b   1.000
_cell.length_c   1.000
_cell.angle_alpha   90.00
_cell.angle_beta   90.00
_cell.angle_gamma   90.00
#
_symmetry.space_group_name_H-M   'P 1'
#
loop_
_entity.id
_entity.type
_entity.pdbx_description
1 polymer ?
#
loop_
_entity_poly.entity_id
_entity_poly.type
_entity_poly.pdbx_seq_one_letter_code
_entity_poly.pdbx_strand_id
1 'polypeptide(L)'
;MIQNDYNIKDYKDQFACKSADLKNALKLYYTGPLEEFSSPTKFYRMRAEFRIFHEKDSVYYAMTEQKTGHLYRVDQFLIGSKKINQLMPELLHCINENQILRQKLFCVEFLTSTNGEAVITLIYHKRLDHMWSAKATSIQTPLGACIIGRSRGQKLVLKRDYVSESFFVNDRVLRYRQTESSFTQPNAEINQKLLRWVNKTCVKTSGDLVELYCGNCNFTVVLAPKFRFVLGFQRGPGG
;
A
#
# COMPACT_ATOMS: atom_id res chain seq x y z
N MET A 1 24.08 -4.87 -15.70
CA MET A 1 22.96 -5.60 -15.06
C MET A 1 22.69 -4.93 -13.74
N ILE A 2 21.57 -4.22 -13.60
CA ILE A 2 21.22 -3.55 -12.34
C ILE A 2 20.91 -4.66 -11.33
N GLN A 3 21.69 -4.71 -10.26
CA GLN A 3 21.53 -5.66 -9.17
C GLN A 3 20.24 -5.29 -8.44
N ASN A 4 19.11 -5.87 -8.88
CA ASN A 4 17.84 -5.68 -8.20
C ASN A 4 18.03 -6.04 -6.72
N ASP A 5 17.79 -5.09 -5.81
CA ASP A 5 17.74 -5.28 -4.33
C ASP A 5 16.68 -6.32 -3.88
N TYR A 6 16.04 -6.97 -4.84
CA TYR A 6 15.05 -8.01 -4.70
C TYR A 6 15.57 -9.32 -5.32
N ASN A 7 16.33 -10.08 -4.54
CA ASN A 7 16.72 -11.46 -4.87
C ASN A 7 15.88 -12.46 -4.08
N ILE A 8 15.00 -13.17 -4.77
CA ILE A 8 14.12 -14.19 -4.17
C ILE A 8 14.91 -15.38 -3.63
N LYS A 9 16.07 -15.70 -4.24
CA LYS A 9 16.87 -16.86 -3.85
C LYS A 9 17.40 -16.74 -2.43
N ASP A 10 17.64 -15.51 -1.98
CA ASP A 10 18.22 -15.23 -0.67
C ASP A 10 17.14 -15.03 0.41
N TYR A 11 15.85 -15.23 0.09
CA TYR A 11 14.75 -14.92 1.02
C TYR A 11 14.85 -15.67 2.35
N LYS A 12 15.23 -16.96 2.31
CA LYS A 12 15.38 -17.79 3.52
C LYS A 12 16.47 -17.24 4.42
N ASP A 13 17.60 -16.87 3.85
CA ASP A 13 18.75 -16.34 4.60
C ASP A 13 18.43 -14.95 5.15
N GLN A 14 17.81 -14.08 4.34
CA GLN A 14 17.34 -12.77 4.81
C GLN A 14 16.36 -12.89 5.98
N PHE A 15 15.45 -13.87 5.94
CA PHE A 15 14.49 -14.11 7.02
C PHE A 15 15.19 -14.62 8.28
N ALA A 16 16.10 -15.60 8.14
CA ALA A 16 16.88 -16.14 9.25
C ALA A 16 17.75 -15.08 9.92
N CYS A 17 18.44 -14.23 9.15
CA CYS A 17 19.21 -13.11 9.68
C CYS A 17 18.34 -12.14 10.47
N LYS A 18 17.19 -11.71 9.92
CA LYS A 18 16.26 -10.82 10.64
C LYS A 18 15.72 -11.42 11.94
N SER A 19 15.43 -12.73 11.94
CA SER A 19 15.02 -13.45 13.15
C SER A 19 16.14 -13.45 14.19
N ALA A 20 17.37 -13.78 13.80
CA ALA A 20 18.53 -13.79 14.67
C ALA A 20 18.82 -12.40 15.25
N ASP A 21 18.77 -11.35 14.43
CA ASP A 21 18.96 -9.97 14.85
C ASP A 21 17.93 -9.55 15.90
N LEU A 22 16.65 -9.89 15.71
CA LEU A 22 15.60 -9.59 16.68
C LEU A 22 15.80 -10.35 18.00
N LYS A 23 16.14 -11.64 17.94
CA LYS A 23 16.43 -12.46 19.14
C LYS A 23 17.59 -11.87 19.93
N ASN A 24 18.64 -11.45 19.24
CA ASN A 24 19.80 -10.81 19.85
C ASN A 24 19.45 -9.46 20.49
N ALA A 25 18.62 -8.64 19.81
CA ALA A 25 18.18 -7.34 20.33
C ALA A 25 17.29 -7.48 21.58
N LEU A 26 16.48 -8.54 21.67
CA LEU A 26 15.56 -8.76 22.78
C LEU A 26 16.15 -9.58 23.94
N LYS A 27 17.35 -10.16 23.80
CA LYS A 27 17.90 -11.16 24.75
C LYS A 27 17.92 -10.75 26.22
N LEU A 28 18.05 -9.44 26.51
CA LEU A 28 18.06 -8.91 27.88
C LEU A 28 16.66 -8.70 28.48
N TYR A 29 15.64 -8.63 27.63
CA TYR A 29 14.26 -8.29 28.02
C TYR A 29 13.29 -9.45 27.86
N TYR A 30 13.56 -10.39 26.95
CA TYR A 30 12.69 -11.51 26.63
C TYR A 30 13.49 -12.69 26.10
N THR A 31 13.34 -13.85 26.75
CA THR A 31 14.02 -15.11 26.40
C THR A 31 13.05 -16.21 25.98
N GLY A 32 11.75 -15.93 25.97
CA GLY A 32 10.73 -16.88 25.53
C GLY A 32 10.76 -17.15 24.02
N PRO A 33 9.97 -18.12 23.54
CA PRO A 33 9.85 -18.38 22.11
C PRO A 33 9.26 -17.15 21.38
N LEU A 34 9.74 -16.91 20.16
CA LEU A 34 9.19 -15.91 19.24
C LEU A 34 8.41 -16.62 18.13
N GLU A 35 7.17 -16.20 17.90
CA GLU A 35 6.41 -16.63 16.72
C GLU A 35 6.87 -15.84 15.49
N GLU A 36 7.29 -16.54 14.45
CA GLU A 36 7.86 -15.94 13.24
C GLU A 36 6.89 -16.13 12.05
N PHE A 37 6.62 -15.07 11.31
CA PHE A 37 5.67 -15.07 10.19
C PHE A 37 6.36 -14.66 8.90
N SER A 38 6.51 -15.61 7.97
CA SER A 38 7.05 -15.33 6.63
C SER A 38 6.03 -14.61 5.74
N SER A 39 6.54 -13.79 4.83
CA SER A 39 5.78 -13.13 3.76
C SER A 39 5.91 -13.95 2.47
N PRO A 40 4.94 -13.87 1.55
CA PRO A 40 5.18 -14.27 0.17
C PRO A 40 6.41 -13.55 -0.38
N THR A 41 7.13 -14.23 -1.26
CA THR A 41 8.31 -13.64 -1.90
C THR A 41 7.90 -12.62 -2.94
N LYS A 42 6.82 -12.84 -3.70
CA LYS A 42 6.29 -11.93 -4.75
C LYS A 42 4.90 -11.39 -4.39
N PHE A 43 4.52 -10.29 -5.02
CA PHE A 43 3.15 -9.76 -5.04
C PHE A 43 2.53 -9.45 -3.67
N TYR A 44 3.37 -9.17 -2.67
CA TYR A 44 2.93 -8.95 -1.30
C TYR A 44 2.62 -7.47 -0.99
N ARG A 45 3.12 -6.53 -1.80
CA ARG A 45 3.01 -5.09 -1.54
C ARG A 45 1.77 -4.50 -2.21
N MET A 46 0.82 -4.05 -1.40
CA MET A 46 -0.49 -3.56 -1.85
C MET A 46 -0.50 -2.08 -2.26
N ARG A 47 0.58 -1.35 -1.96
CA ARG A 47 0.77 0.05 -2.37
C ARG A 47 2.16 0.31 -2.95
N ALA A 48 2.22 1.12 -4.00
CA ALA A 48 3.47 1.50 -4.64
C ALA A 48 3.43 2.97 -5.09
N GLU A 49 4.58 3.61 -5.09
CA GLU A 49 4.75 4.98 -5.58
C GLU A 49 5.90 4.96 -6.59
N PHE A 50 5.66 5.57 -7.75
CA PHE A 50 6.64 5.66 -8.82
C PHE A 50 6.80 7.11 -9.26
N ARG A 51 8.05 7.54 -9.42
CA ARG A 51 8.33 8.77 -10.15
C ARG A 51 8.04 8.53 -11.63
N ILE A 52 7.60 9.58 -12.31
CA ILE A 52 7.40 9.57 -13.76
C ILE A 52 8.53 10.37 -14.38
N PHE A 53 9.35 9.68 -15.18
CA PHE A 53 10.40 10.31 -15.95
C PHE A 53 9.91 10.61 -17.37
N HIS A 54 10.29 11.76 -17.92
CA HIS A 54 9.88 12.21 -19.25
C HIS A 54 11.03 12.00 -20.22
N GLU A 55 10.76 11.31 -21.32
CA GLU A 55 11.69 11.07 -22.41
C GLU A 55 11.05 11.53 -23.72
N LYS A 56 11.44 12.72 -24.17
CA LYS A 56 10.88 13.41 -25.36
C LYS A 56 9.35 13.47 -25.29
N ASP A 57 8.67 12.62 -26.06
CA ASP A 57 7.21 12.55 -26.18
C ASP A 57 6.56 11.40 -25.40
N SER A 58 7.35 10.70 -24.58
CA SER A 58 6.89 9.56 -23.79
C SER A 58 7.28 9.70 -22.32
N VAL A 59 6.67 8.87 -21.47
CA VAL A 59 7.01 8.74 -20.06
C VAL A 59 7.17 7.28 -19.66
N TYR A 60 7.94 7.05 -18.60
CA TYR A 60 8.12 5.75 -17.97
C TYR A 60 8.20 5.85 -16.44
N TYR A 61 7.92 4.75 -15.74
CA TYR A 61 8.07 4.66 -14.29
C TYR A 61 9.53 4.57 -13.89
N ALA A 62 9.88 5.26 -12.82
CA ALA A 62 11.22 5.23 -12.26
C ALA A 62 11.19 5.22 -10.73
N MET A 63 12.22 4.62 -10.14
CA MET A 63 12.43 4.60 -8.70
C MET A 63 13.88 4.95 -8.38
N THR A 64 14.12 5.37 -7.14
CA THR A 64 15.45 5.71 -6.65
C THR A 64 16.02 4.54 -5.87
N GLU A 65 17.22 4.10 -6.22
CA GLU A 65 17.96 3.10 -5.48
C GLU A 65 18.40 3.69 -4.12
N GLN A 66 18.14 2.98 -3.02
CA GLN A 66 18.38 3.53 -1.68
C GLN A 66 19.87 3.72 -1.36
N LYS A 67 20.74 2.83 -1.87
CA LYS A 67 22.17 2.85 -1.57
C LYS A 67 22.92 3.94 -2.33
N THR A 68 22.58 4.14 -3.60
CA THR A 68 23.32 5.02 -4.50
C THR A 68 22.60 6.33 -4.81
N GLY A 69 21.28 6.39 -4.57
CA GLY A 69 20.44 7.50 -5.00
C GLY A 69 20.19 7.54 -6.50
N HIS A 70 20.68 6.57 -7.28
CA HIS A 70 20.48 6.55 -8.72
C HIS A 70 19.03 6.25 -9.09
N LEU A 71 18.52 6.97 -10.08
CA LEU A 71 17.21 6.73 -10.64
C LEU A 71 17.31 5.60 -11.68
N TYR A 72 16.45 4.59 -11.57
CA TYR A 72 16.36 3.50 -12.53
C TYR A 72 14.93 3.33 -13.05
N ARG A 73 14.82 2.91 -14.31
CA ARG A 73 13.54 2.61 -14.97
C ARG A 73 12.93 1.33 -14.40
N VAL A 74 11.61 1.34 -14.22
CA VAL A 74 10.85 0.21 -13.68
C VAL A 74 9.78 -0.22 -14.68
N ASP A 75 10.04 -1.29 -15.41
CA ASP A 75 9.05 -1.91 -16.30
C ASP A 75 8.20 -2.98 -15.60
N GLN A 76 8.74 -3.59 -14.53
CA GLN A 76 8.06 -4.58 -13.70
C GLN A 76 8.32 -4.32 -12.21
N PHE A 77 7.33 -4.57 -11.37
CA PHE A 77 7.44 -4.36 -9.93
C PHE A 77 6.96 -5.59 -9.17
N LEU A 78 7.74 -6.67 -9.22
CA LEU A 78 7.36 -8.01 -8.76
C LEU A 78 6.98 -8.10 -7.27
N ILE A 79 7.38 -7.13 -6.45
CA ILE A 79 6.93 -7.04 -5.05
C ILE A 79 5.54 -6.43 -4.93
N GLY A 80 5.14 -5.54 -5.84
CA GLY A 80 3.80 -4.98 -5.91
C GLY A 80 2.75 -6.03 -6.25
N SER A 81 1.51 -5.84 -5.82
CA SER A 81 0.42 -6.79 -6.05
C SER A 81 0.26 -7.13 -7.54
N LYS A 82 -0.42 -8.25 -7.82
CA LYS A 82 -0.73 -8.64 -9.20
C LYS A 82 -1.49 -7.54 -9.93
N LYS A 83 -2.42 -6.87 -9.24
CA LYS A 83 -3.21 -5.75 -9.79
C LYS A 83 -2.33 -4.55 -10.12
N ILE A 84 -1.32 -4.23 -9.32
CA ILE A 84 -0.34 -3.18 -9.66
C ILE A 84 0.40 -3.54 -10.95
N ASN A 85 0.95 -4.76 -11.05
CA ASN A 85 1.71 -5.19 -12.23
C ASN A 85 0.86 -5.27 -13.50
N GLN A 86 -0.45 -5.52 -13.37
CA GLN A 86 -1.40 -5.42 -14.48
C GLN A 86 -1.61 -3.95 -14.90
N LEU A 87 -1.90 -3.08 -13.93
CA LEU A 87 -2.28 -1.69 -14.20
C LEU A 87 -1.12 -0.82 -14.70
N MET A 88 0.12 -1.10 -14.30
CA MET A 88 1.28 -0.31 -14.70
C MET A 88 1.40 -0.14 -16.23
N PRO A 89 1.50 -1.20 -17.05
CA PRO A 89 1.61 -1.05 -18.50
C PRO A 89 0.35 -0.42 -19.14
N GLU A 90 -0.84 -0.80 -18.67
CA GLU A 90 -2.12 -0.27 -19.20
C GLU A 90 -2.27 1.23 -18.96
N LEU A 91 -1.95 1.69 -17.75
CA LEU A 91 -1.98 3.11 -17.38
C LEU A 91 -0.92 3.90 -18.15
N LEU A 92 0.29 3.36 -18.26
CA LEU A 92 1.39 4.04 -18.96
C LEU A 92 1.06 4.23 -20.45
N HIS A 93 0.44 3.23 -21.08
CA HIS A 93 -0.07 3.35 -22.45
C HIS A 93 -1.10 4.49 -22.57
N CYS A 94 -2.12 4.50 -21.69
CA CYS A 94 -3.14 5.57 -21.68
C CYS A 94 -2.55 6.98 -21.50
N ILE A 95 -1.53 7.11 -20.65
CA ILE A 95 -0.83 8.38 -20.42
C ILE A 95 -0.02 8.79 -21.66
N ASN A 96 0.70 7.85 -22.28
CA ASN A 96 1.50 8.14 -23.46
C ASN A 96 0.66 8.53 -24.69
N GLU A 97 -0.54 7.97 -24.85
CA GLU A 97 -1.47 8.35 -25.92
C GLU A 97 -2.17 9.71 -25.68
N ASN A 98 -2.02 10.30 -24.49
CA ASN A 98 -2.77 11.49 -24.11
C ASN A 98 -1.89 12.59 -23.50
N GLN A 99 -1.61 13.63 -24.28
CA GLN A 99 -0.80 14.76 -23.85
C GLN A 99 -1.33 15.46 -22.59
N ILE A 100 -2.65 15.56 -22.40
CA ILE A 100 -3.25 16.18 -21.21
C ILE A 100 -2.91 15.38 -19.95
N LEU A 101 -2.94 14.05 -20.03
CA LEU A 101 -2.58 13.17 -18.91
C LEU A 101 -1.06 13.08 -18.71
N ARG A 102 -0.26 13.19 -19.78
CA ARG A 102 1.21 13.11 -19.75
C ARG A 102 1.85 14.37 -19.18
N GLN A 103 1.45 15.54 -19.67
CA GLN A 103 2.17 16.78 -19.43
C GLN A 103 2.22 17.14 -17.94
N LYS A 104 3.45 17.33 -17.43
CA LYS A 104 3.76 17.68 -16.02
C LYS A 104 3.31 16.63 -14.98
N LEU A 105 2.95 15.41 -15.39
CA LEU A 105 2.79 14.28 -14.48
C LEU A 105 4.17 13.93 -13.92
N PHE A 106 4.35 13.87 -12.60
CA PHE A 106 5.67 13.58 -12.02
C PHE A 106 5.67 12.38 -11.07
N CYS A 107 4.51 11.96 -10.57
CA CYS A 107 4.39 10.80 -9.70
C CYS A 107 3.06 10.09 -9.91
N VAL A 108 3.09 8.77 -9.78
CA VAL A 108 1.90 7.91 -9.77
C VAL A 108 1.95 7.03 -8.53
N GLU A 109 0.86 7.03 -7.77
CA GLU A 109 0.66 6.12 -6.64
C GLU A 109 -0.41 5.09 -6.99
N PHE A 110 -0.16 3.86 -6.58
CA PHE A 110 -1.13 2.77 -6.65
C PHE A 110 -1.50 2.32 -5.24
N LEU A 111 -2.80 2.21 -4.98
CA LEU A 111 -3.37 1.57 -3.81
C LEU A 111 -4.29 0.44 -4.28
N THR A 112 -3.99 -0.79 -3.89
CA THR A 112 -4.76 -1.99 -4.26
C THR A 112 -5.22 -2.75 -3.03
N SER A 113 -6.26 -3.58 -3.18
CA SER A 113 -6.80 -4.44 -2.11
C SER A 113 -6.72 -5.92 -2.50
N THR A 114 -6.89 -6.82 -1.53
CA THR A 114 -7.00 -8.26 -1.80
C THR A 114 -8.24 -8.61 -2.62
N ASN A 115 -9.25 -7.75 -2.61
CA ASN A 115 -10.48 -7.87 -3.39
C ASN A 115 -10.32 -7.45 -4.87
N GLY A 116 -9.11 -7.07 -5.30
CA GLY A 116 -8.83 -6.66 -6.68
C GLY A 116 -9.22 -5.21 -7.01
N GLU A 117 -9.74 -4.45 -6.05
CA GLU A 117 -10.01 -3.02 -6.22
C GLU A 117 -8.70 -2.23 -6.30
N ALA A 118 -8.70 -1.14 -7.07
CA ALA A 118 -7.57 -0.24 -7.21
C ALA A 118 -7.99 1.24 -7.23
N VAL A 119 -7.19 2.07 -6.56
CA VAL A 119 -7.18 3.53 -6.66
C VAL A 119 -5.80 3.95 -7.15
N ILE A 120 -5.77 4.77 -8.20
CA ILE A 120 -4.57 5.33 -8.81
C ILE A 120 -4.57 6.84 -8.57
N THR A 121 -3.49 7.35 -7.98
CA THR A 121 -3.31 8.80 -7.80
C THR A 121 -2.30 9.30 -8.81
N LEU A 122 -2.73 10.22 -9.68
CA LEU A 122 -1.88 10.91 -10.64
C LEU A 122 -1.50 12.28 -10.08
N ILE A 123 -0.21 12.53 -9.86
CA ILE A 123 0.29 13.74 -9.19
C ILE A 123 1.05 14.64 -10.17
N TYR A 124 0.68 15.91 -10.21
CA TYR A 124 1.09 16.86 -11.24
C TYR A 124 1.74 18.13 -10.71
N HIS A 125 2.65 18.69 -11.52
CA HIS A 125 3.17 20.05 -11.41
C HIS A 125 2.41 21.03 -12.33
N LYS A 126 1.08 20.90 -12.39
CA LYS A 126 0.16 21.83 -13.05
C LYS A 126 -1.21 21.79 -12.36
N ARG A 127 -2.04 22.81 -12.54
CA ARG A 127 -3.45 22.73 -12.15
C ARG A 127 -4.18 21.73 -13.04
N LEU A 128 -5.15 21.04 -12.46
CA LEU A 128 -6.01 20.09 -13.15
C LEU A 128 -7.36 20.75 -13.42
N ASP A 129 -7.77 20.76 -14.68
CA ASP A 129 -8.99 21.40 -15.15
C ASP A 129 -10.05 20.36 -15.57
N HIS A 130 -11.14 20.85 -16.16
CA HIS A 130 -12.22 20.00 -16.66
C HIS A 130 -11.76 19.10 -17.82
N MET A 131 -10.81 19.55 -18.64
CA MET A 131 -10.26 18.74 -19.74
C MET A 131 -9.45 17.56 -19.20
N TRP A 132 -8.63 17.78 -18.17
CA TRP A 132 -7.95 16.70 -17.45
C TRP A 132 -8.96 15.73 -16.86
N SER A 133 -9.99 16.24 -16.17
CA SER A 133 -11.01 15.41 -15.52
C SER A 133 -11.76 14.52 -16.52
N ALA A 134 -12.10 15.06 -17.70
CA ALA A 134 -12.74 14.30 -18.77
C ALA A 134 -11.84 13.17 -19.30
N LYS A 135 -10.55 13.44 -19.57
CA LYS A 135 -9.60 12.43 -20.06
C LYS A 135 -9.25 11.39 -19.00
N ALA A 136 -9.12 11.78 -17.74
CA ALA A 136 -8.87 10.85 -16.65
C ALA A 136 -10.10 9.97 -16.38
N THR A 137 -11.32 10.52 -16.47
CA THR A 137 -12.56 9.75 -16.34
C THR A 137 -12.69 8.70 -17.44
N SER A 138 -12.34 9.04 -18.69
CA SER A 138 -12.48 8.11 -19.82
C SER A 138 -11.62 6.86 -19.71
N ILE A 139 -10.52 6.90 -18.93
CA ILE A 139 -9.62 5.74 -18.75
C ILE A 139 -9.94 4.89 -17.50
N GLN A 140 -10.83 5.34 -16.60
CA GLN A 140 -11.17 4.57 -15.38
C GLN A 140 -11.83 3.23 -15.68
N THR A 141 -12.81 3.22 -16.60
CA THR A 141 -13.56 2.01 -16.98
C THR A 141 -12.65 0.96 -17.63
N PRO A 142 -11.86 1.25 -18.68
CA PRO A 142 -11.00 0.24 -19.29
C PRO A 142 -9.92 -0.28 -18.33
N LEU A 143 -9.39 0.56 -17.44
CA LEU A 143 -8.42 0.11 -16.41
C LEU A 143 -9.07 -0.71 -15.28
N GLY A 144 -10.39 -0.58 -15.09
CA GLY A 144 -11.09 -1.12 -13.93
C GLY A 144 -10.51 -0.56 -12.61
N ALA A 145 -10.17 0.73 -12.59
CA ALA A 145 -9.56 1.41 -11.45
C ALA A 145 -10.15 2.81 -11.24
N CYS A 146 -10.21 3.26 -10.00
CA CYS A 146 -10.59 4.65 -9.67
C CYS A 146 -9.35 5.54 -9.79
N ILE A 147 -9.54 6.77 -10.26
CA ILE A 147 -8.46 7.74 -10.47
C ILE A 147 -8.69 8.98 -9.61
N ILE A 148 -7.61 9.45 -9.00
CA ILE A 148 -7.53 10.72 -8.30
C ILE A 148 -6.48 11.58 -8.98
N GLY A 149 -6.79 12.86 -9.19
CA GLY A 149 -5.83 13.86 -9.60
C GLY A 149 -5.34 14.67 -8.41
N ARG A 150 -4.03 14.81 -8.24
CA ARG A 150 -3.45 15.71 -7.25
C ARG A 150 -2.53 16.73 -7.90
N SER A 151 -2.61 17.96 -7.41
CA SER A 151 -1.59 18.98 -7.63
C SER A 151 -1.47 19.83 -6.37
N ARG A 152 -0.58 20.83 -6.37
CA ARG A 152 -0.44 21.73 -5.22
C ARG A 152 -1.79 22.35 -4.83
N GLY A 153 -2.28 22.02 -3.63
CA GLY A 153 -3.54 22.51 -3.08
C GLY A 153 -4.82 21.97 -3.74
N GLN A 154 -4.73 20.93 -4.58
CA GLN A 154 -5.86 20.36 -5.31
C GLN A 154 -5.92 18.84 -5.17
N LYS A 155 -7.11 18.32 -4.84
CA LYS A 155 -7.45 16.88 -4.90
C LYS A 155 -8.75 16.76 -5.69
N LEU A 156 -8.71 16.07 -6.82
CA LEU A 156 -9.87 15.76 -7.66
C LEU A 156 -10.16 14.27 -7.57
N VAL A 157 -11.23 13.90 -6.87
CA VAL A 157 -11.73 12.53 -6.78
C VAL A 157 -12.77 12.32 -7.88
N LEU A 158 -12.50 11.44 -8.84
CA LEU A 158 -13.41 11.24 -9.98
C LEU A 158 -14.56 10.27 -9.66
N LYS A 159 -14.34 9.30 -8.76
CA LYS A 159 -15.36 8.32 -8.36
C LYS A 159 -15.33 8.03 -6.86
N ARG A 160 -14.20 7.53 -6.37
CA ARG A 160 -13.93 7.28 -4.95
C ARG A 160 -12.43 7.35 -4.70
N ASP A 161 -12.06 7.54 -3.45
CA ASP A 161 -10.67 7.64 -3.02
C ASP A 161 -10.24 6.54 -2.05
N TYR A 162 -11.01 5.46 -1.94
CA TYR A 162 -10.66 4.31 -1.12
C TYR A 162 -10.78 2.99 -1.87
N VAL A 163 -10.05 1.98 -1.39
CA VAL A 163 -10.30 0.56 -1.70
C VAL A 163 -10.92 -0.14 -0.49
N SER A 164 -11.68 -1.19 -0.74
CA SER A 164 -12.35 -2.02 0.26
C SER A 164 -11.50 -3.25 0.50
N GLU A 165 -11.03 -3.42 1.73
CA GLU A 165 -10.20 -4.55 2.12
C GLU A 165 -10.96 -5.52 3.02
N SER A 166 -10.60 -6.80 2.97
CA SER A 166 -11.20 -7.83 3.82
C SER A 166 -10.16 -8.77 4.39
N PHE A 167 -10.22 -9.01 5.71
CA PHE A 167 -9.33 -9.92 6.42
C PHE A 167 -10.13 -10.97 7.17
N PHE A 168 -9.72 -12.23 7.03
CA PHE A 168 -10.34 -13.38 7.69
C PHE A 168 -9.64 -13.67 9.01
N VAL A 169 -10.34 -13.47 10.12
CA VAL A 169 -9.85 -13.73 11.48
C VAL A 169 -10.79 -14.74 12.13
N ASN A 170 -10.35 -16.00 12.17
CA ASN A 170 -11.19 -17.15 12.55
C ASN A 170 -12.49 -17.13 11.71
N ASP A 171 -13.66 -17.17 12.36
CA ASP A 171 -14.98 -17.17 11.70
C ASP A 171 -15.50 -15.77 11.33
N ARG A 172 -14.69 -14.72 11.54
CA ARG A 172 -15.06 -13.33 11.27
C ARG A 172 -14.38 -12.81 10.01
N VAL A 173 -15.16 -12.08 9.20
CA VAL A 173 -14.64 -11.26 8.11
C VAL A 173 -14.63 -9.80 8.58
N LEU A 174 -13.44 -9.24 8.73
CA LEU A 174 -13.25 -7.83 9.05
C LEU A 174 -13.14 -7.05 7.75
N ARG A 175 -13.91 -5.97 7.62
CA ARG A 175 -13.94 -5.12 6.42
C ARG A 175 -13.42 -3.73 6.74
N TYR A 176 -12.54 -3.22 5.89
CA TYR A 176 -11.91 -1.93 6.06
C TYR A 176 -12.05 -1.09 4.79
N ARG A 177 -12.22 0.22 4.95
CA ARG A 177 -11.93 1.16 3.88
C ARG A 177 -10.49 1.64 4.05
N GLN A 178 -9.74 1.58 2.97
CA GLN A 178 -8.37 2.07 2.89
C GLN A 178 -8.38 3.28 1.97
N THR A 179 -8.44 4.47 2.57
CA THR A 179 -8.43 5.73 1.83
C THR A 179 -7.02 6.05 1.33
N GLU A 180 -6.94 6.64 0.15
CA GLU A 180 -5.75 7.28 -0.39
C GLU A 180 -5.13 8.26 0.62
N SER A 181 -3.80 8.41 0.58
CA SER A 181 -2.99 9.15 1.56
C SER A 181 -3.01 8.61 3.00
N SER A 182 -3.96 7.76 3.40
CA SER A 182 -3.99 7.15 4.73
C SER A 182 -2.96 6.03 4.87
N PHE A 183 -2.42 5.85 6.07
CA PHE A 183 -1.54 4.72 6.34
C PHE A 183 -2.34 3.41 6.34
N THR A 184 -1.82 2.42 5.64
CA THR A 184 -2.32 1.05 5.63
C THR A 184 -1.13 0.11 5.64
N GLN A 185 -1.30 -1.08 6.23
CA GLN A 185 -0.26 -2.08 6.22
C GLN A 185 0.02 -2.49 4.76
N PRO A 186 1.26 -2.30 4.25
CA PRO A 186 1.54 -2.50 2.84
C PRO A 186 1.53 -3.97 2.45
N ASN A 187 1.55 -4.90 3.40
CA ASN A 187 1.51 -6.34 3.17
C ASN A 187 0.25 -6.93 3.79
N ALA A 188 -0.78 -7.15 2.95
CA ALA A 188 -2.07 -7.65 3.39
C ALA A 188 -1.98 -9.05 4.03
N GLU A 189 -1.12 -9.93 3.52
CA GLU A 189 -0.99 -11.28 4.08
C GLU A 189 -0.37 -11.25 5.48
N ILE A 190 0.71 -10.47 5.67
CA ILE A 190 1.30 -10.29 6.99
C ILE A 190 0.32 -9.58 7.93
N ASN A 191 -0.42 -8.58 7.45
CA ASN A 191 -1.44 -7.93 8.26
C ASN A 191 -2.49 -8.94 8.76
N GLN A 192 -2.99 -9.82 7.89
CA GLN A 192 -3.93 -10.86 8.30
C GLN A 192 -3.34 -11.81 9.35
N LYS A 193 -2.06 -12.21 9.20
CA LYS A 193 -1.35 -13.03 10.21
C LYS A 193 -1.26 -12.30 11.55
N LEU A 194 -0.94 -11.00 11.54
CA LEU A 194 -0.90 -10.17 12.74
C LEU A 194 -2.28 -10.03 13.40
N LEU A 195 -3.35 -9.78 12.63
CA LEU A 195 -4.71 -9.69 13.16
C LEU A 195 -5.15 -11.01 13.83
N ARG A 196 -4.83 -12.15 13.22
CA ARG A 196 -5.06 -13.47 13.82
C ARG A 196 -4.26 -13.68 15.09
N TRP A 197 -2.98 -13.31 15.06
CA TRP A 197 -2.09 -13.43 16.22
C TRP A 197 -2.60 -12.59 17.39
N VAL A 198 -2.89 -11.30 17.17
CA VAL A 198 -3.43 -10.40 18.20
C VAL A 198 -4.77 -10.93 18.74
N ASN A 199 -5.67 -11.42 17.89
CA ASN A 199 -6.94 -12.01 18.32
C ASN A 199 -6.76 -13.28 19.19
N LYS A 200 -5.75 -14.10 18.88
CA LYS A 200 -5.42 -15.32 19.63
C LYS A 200 -4.79 -14.98 20.98
N THR A 201 -3.81 -14.10 20.99
CA THR A 201 -3.00 -13.76 22.18
C THR A 201 -3.79 -12.90 23.17
N CYS A 202 -4.72 -12.07 22.70
CA CYS A 202 -5.55 -11.26 23.56
C CYS A 202 -6.72 -12.07 24.16
N VAL A 203 -6.63 -12.33 25.46
CA VAL A 203 -7.68 -12.98 26.24
C VAL A 203 -8.82 -11.99 26.49
N LYS A 204 -10.06 -12.47 26.39
CA LYS A 204 -11.24 -11.67 26.70
C LYS A 204 -11.20 -11.24 28.17
N THR A 205 -11.43 -9.96 28.43
CA THR A 205 -11.40 -9.37 29.77
C THR A 205 -12.62 -8.48 30.00
N SER A 206 -12.91 -8.16 31.26
CA SER A 206 -13.91 -7.16 31.65
C SER A 206 -13.37 -5.73 31.60
N GLY A 207 -12.08 -5.55 31.33
CA GLY A 207 -11.43 -4.25 31.17
C GLY A 207 -11.73 -3.56 29.84
N ASP A 208 -11.18 -2.36 29.69
CA ASP A 208 -11.29 -1.51 28.51
C ASP A 208 -9.94 -1.44 27.77
N LEU A 209 -9.96 -1.16 26.46
CA LEU A 209 -8.77 -1.01 25.62
C LEU A 209 -8.59 0.45 25.20
N VAL A 210 -7.36 0.95 25.29
CA VAL A 210 -6.94 2.20 24.64
C VAL A 210 -5.91 1.86 23.56
N GLU A 211 -6.19 2.23 22.31
CA GLU A 211 -5.25 2.10 21.20
C GLU A 211 -4.77 3.48 20.74
N LEU A 212 -3.46 3.70 20.80
CA LEU A 212 -2.83 4.94 20.35
C LEU A 212 -2.38 4.79 18.90
N TYR A 213 -2.60 5.83 18.10
CA TYR A 213 -2.30 5.87 16.67
C TYR A 213 -2.99 4.76 15.88
N CYS A 214 -4.29 4.59 16.13
CA CYS A 214 -5.07 3.47 15.59
C CYS A 214 -5.26 3.50 14.07
N GLY A 215 -4.92 4.61 13.39
CA GLY A 215 -5.04 4.76 11.94
C GLY A 215 -6.48 4.52 11.47
N ASN A 216 -6.67 3.56 10.55
CA ASN A 216 -7.99 3.11 10.10
C ASN A 216 -8.62 2.05 11.03
N CYS A 217 -8.21 2.01 12.30
CA CYS A 217 -8.67 1.10 13.34
C CYS A 217 -8.35 -0.38 13.05
N ASN A 218 -7.18 -0.65 12.44
CA ASN A 218 -6.78 -1.99 12.00
C ASN A 218 -6.84 -3.02 13.15
N PHE A 219 -6.19 -2.75 14.28
CA PHE A 219 -6.21 -3.65 15.44
C PHE A 219 -7.44 -3.46 16.32
N THR A 220 -7.96 -2.23 16.40
CA THR A 220 -9.14 -1.88 17.19
C THR A 220 -10.32 -2.78 16.86
N VAL A 221 -10.59 -2.96 15.56
CA VAL A 221 -11.75 -3.71 15.06
C VAL A 221 -11.63 -5.21 15.37
N VAL A 222 -10.41 -5.78 15.32
CA VAL A 222 -10.22 -7.19 15.66
C VAL A 222 -10.37 -7.42 17.16
N LEU A 223 -9.83 -6.50 17.98
CA LEU A 223 -9.81 -6.59 19.44
C LEU A 223 -11.13 -6.18 20.10
N ALA A 224 -12.00 -5.41 19.45
CA ALA A 224 -13.21 -4.87 20.05
C ALA A 224 -14.06 -5.90 20.83
N PRO A 225 -14.29 -7.14 20.35
CA PRO A 225 -15.08 -8.13 21.11
C PRO A 225 -14.39 -8.69 22.36
N LYS A 226 -13.11 -8.38 22.60
CA LYS A 226 -12.32 -8.87 23.73
C LYS A 226 -12.39 -7.94 24.96
N PHE A 227 -12.93 -6.74 24.80
CA PHE A 227 -12.98 -5.69 25.82
C PHE A 227 -14.40 -5.16 26.00
N ARG A 228 -14.67 -4.50 27.13
CA ARG A 228 -15.97 -3.87 27.40
C ARG A 228 -16.13 -2.58 26.60
N PHE A 229 -15.15 -1.68 26.66
CA PHE A 229 -15.06 -0.49 25.82
C PHE A 229 -13.71 -0.41 25.11
N VAL A 230 -13.69 0.20 23.93
CA VAL A 230 -12.46 0.48 23.19
C VAL A 230 -12.41 1.95 22.79
N LEU A 231 -11.31 2.61 23.11
CA LEU A 231 -11.02 3.99 22.75
C LEU A 231 -9.80 4.05 21.83
N GLY A 232 -10.00 4.48 20.59
CA GLY A 232 -8.92 4.69 19.62
C GLY A 232 -8.54 6.17 19.51
N PHE A 233 -7.25 6.49 19.56
CA PHE A 233 -6.73 7.82 19.33
C PHE A 233 -5.92 7.88 18.03
N GLN A 234 -6.15 8.88 17.19
CA GLN A 234 -5.38 9.15 15.97
C GLN A 234 -5.15 10.65 15.82
N ARG A 235 -3.95 11.05 15.37
CA ARG A 235 -3.64 12.46 15.08
C ARG A 235 -4.05 12.80 13.64
N GLY A 236 -4.77 13.90 13.48
CA GLY A 236 -5.22 14.44 12.17
C GLY A 236 -6.66 14.05 11.82
N PRO A 237 -7.33 14.77 10.89
CA PRO A 237 -8.62 14.36 10.39
C PRO A 237 -8.47 12.97 9.75
N GLY A 238 -9.21 11.99 10.25
CA GLY A 238 -9.31 10.67 9.62
C GLY A 238 -9.71 10.84 8.16
N GLY A 239 -9.03 10.11 7.27
CA GLY A 239 -9.38 10.08 5.85
C GLY A 239 -10.75 9.46 5.58
#